data_AF-A0A2D7T9T2-F1
#
_entry.id   AF-A0A2D7T9T2-F1
#
_cell.length_a   1.000
_cell.length_b   1.000
_cell.length_c   1.000
_cell.angle_alpha   90.00
_cell.angle_beta   90.00
_cell.angle_gamma   90.00
#
_symmetry.space_group_name_H-M   'P 1'
#
loop_
_entity.id
_entity.type
_entity.pdbx_description
1 polymer ?
#
loop_
_entity_poly.entity_id
_entity_poly.type
_entity_poly.pdbx_seq_one_letter_code
_entity_poly.pdbx_strand_id
1 'polypeptide(L)'
;MSLIVCFFLIFALFSTPAGSHDASALTVNIKQSNIEPNNANILLGDSVYWINLDSRENVTHRIVHDSDGDGLYNGSNDWDSGILLSWTPNGTCIDENGNKTLGCAVTFELYFNETSDIGTYEYVNLVYLNETLIENRTFTVTVKADIHLEAINTYCFGDDCDDKNEPVISIETSNETERPYWLLYVSGFSGSLALLLAIKLIFFPPKASLIETSYQDDE
;
A
#
# COMPACT_ATOMS: atom_id res chain seq x y z
N MET A 1 -39.15 8.56 1.45
CA MET A 1 -38.15 9.63 1.27
C MET A 1 -37.20 9.75 2.47
N SER A 2 -37.69 9.96 3.70
CA SER A 2 -36.86 10.22 4.89
C SER A 2 -35.88 9.08 5.26
N LEU A 3 -36.32 7.82 5.20
CA LEU A 3 -35.47 6.65 5.53
C LEU A 3 -34.29 6.44 4.56
N ILE A 4 -34.48 6.75 3.27
CA ILE A 4 -33.44 6.60 2.23
C ILE A 4 -32.35 7.65 2.42
N VAL A 5 -32.76 8.89 2.74
CA VAL A 5 -31.83 10.00 3.03
C VAL A 5 -31.01 9.71 4.28
N CYS A 6 -31.64 9.15 5.34
CA CYS A 6 -30.90 8.72 6.54
C CYS A 6 -29.90 7.59 6.22
N PHE A 7 -30.26 6.62 5.37
CA PHE A 7 -29.36 5.53 5.00
C PHE A 7 -28.13 6.04 4.24
N PHE A 8 -28.29 6.98 3.30
CA PHE A 8 -27.17 7.61 2.59
C PHE A 8 -26.30 8.49 3.50
N LEU A 9 -26.89 9.23 4.45
CA LEU A 9 -26.15 10.01 5.44
C LEU A 9 -25.33 9.14 6.38
N ILE A 10 -25.87 7.99 6.80
CA ILE A 10 -25.15 7.01 7.62
C ILE A 10 -23.99 6.41 6.82
N PHE A 11 -24.16 6.12 5.53
CA PHE A 11 -23.09 5.62 4.66
C PHE A 11 -21.94 6.64 4.49
N ALA A 12 -22.25 7.94 4.41
CA ALA A 12 -21.27 9.02 4.35
C ALA A 12 -20.49 9.24 5.66
N LEU A 13 -20.96 8.68 6.79
CA LEU A 13 -20.22 8.69 8.06
C LEU A 13 -19.25 7.50 8.18
N PHE A 14 -19.35 6.51 7.29
CA PHE A 14 -18.45 5.35 7.21
C PHE A 14 -17.38 5.48 6.12
N SER A 15 -17.37 6.56 5.35
CA SER A 15 -16.23 6.87 4.49
C SER A 15 -15.08 7.36 5.36
N THR A 16 -14.17 6.44 5.70
CA THR A 16 -12.91 6.75 6.33
C THR A 16 -12.12 7.73 5.45
N PRO A 17 -11.49 8.78 6.01
CA PRO A 17 -10.55 9.57 5.25
C PRO A 17 -9.42 8.64 4.80
N ALA A 18 -9.33 8.38 3.50
CA ALA A 18 -8.15 7.75 2.93
C ALA A 18 -7.01 8.77 3.05
N GLY A 19 -6.15 8.59 4.06
CA GLY A 19 -4.78 9.08 3.93
C GLY A 19 -4.20 8.41 2.68
N SER A 20 -3.65 9.19 1.78
CA SER A 20 -2.78 8.70 0.72
C SER A 20 -1.40 9.20 1.07
N HIS A 21 -0.37 8.37 0.91
CA HIS A 21 1.00 8.88 0.93
C HIS A 21 1.15 9.91 -0.21
N ASP A 22 2.02 10.89 -0.02
CA ASP A 22 2.37 11.82 -1.08
C ASP A 22 3.18 11.07 -2.14
N ALA A 23 2.67 11.05 -3.37
CA ALA A 23 3.35 10.42 -4.51
C ALA A 23 4.80 10.94 -4.62
N SER A 24 5.73 10.00 -4.71
CA SER A 24 7.18 10.27 -4.77
C SER A 24 7.83 9.57 -5.96
N ALA A 25 9.05 9.99 -6.27
CA ALA A 25 9.88 9.37 -7.30
C ALA A 25 11.18 8.87 -6.67
N LEU A 26 11.40 7.56 -6.71
CA LEU A 26 12.65 6.97 -6.26
C LEU A 26 13.69 7.00 -7.39
N THR A 27 14.76 7.77 -7.19
CA THR A 27 15.87 7.81 -8.15
C THR A 27 16.83 6.64 -7.96
N VAL A 28 17.06 5.90 -9.03
CA VAL A 28 18.01 4.80 -9.16
C VAL A 28 19.20 5.25 -10.01
N ASN A 29 20.34 5.40 -9.36
CA ASN A 29 21.59 5.85 -9.97
C ASN A 29 22.34 4.66 -10.57
N ILE A 30 22.52 4.64 -11.88
CA ILE A 30 23.33 3.64 -12.57
C ILE A 30 24.77 4.14 -12.64
N LYS A 31 25.68 3.47 -11.95
CA LYS A 31 27.11 3.79 -11.95
C LYS A 31 27.93 2.61 -12.50
N GLN A 32 29.19 2.87 -12.80
CA GLN A 32 30.14 1.85 -13.28
C GLN A 32 30.14 0.57 -12.42
N SER A 33 30.30 0.70 -11.11
CA SER A 33 30.47 -0.43 -10.20
C SER A 33 29.15 -1.01 -9.68
N ASN A 34 28.09 -0.20 -9.60
CA ASN A 34 26.83 -0.62 -8.98
C ASN A 34 25.65 0.26 -9.42
N ILE A 35 24.43 -0.25 -9.18
CA ILE A 35 23.20 0.54 -9.18
C ILE A 35 22.84 0.89 -7.74
N GLU A 36 22.42 2.13 -7.46
CA GLU A 36 22.01 2.55 -6.11
C GLU A 36 20.63 3.25 -6.13
N PRO A 37 19.64 2.77 -5.35
CA PRO A 37 19.69 1.56 -4.52
C PRO A 37 19.64 0.27 -5.36
N ASN A 38 20.27 -0.81 -4.89
CA ASN A 38 20.22 -2.12 -5.58
C ASN A 38 18.81 -2.70 -5.63
N ASN A 39 18.00 -2.41 -4.61
CA ASN A 39 16.59 -2.81 -4.55
C ASN A 39 15.75 -1.57 -4.28
N ALA A 40 14.82 -1.28 -5.19
CA ALA A 40 13.87 -0.21 -5.03
C ALA A 40 12.66 -0.72 -4.22
N ASN A 41 12.32 -0.05 -3.14
CA ASN A 41 11.09 -0.29 -2.39
C ASN A 41 10.26 0.99 -2.43
N ILE A 42 9.11 0.93 -3.06
CA ILE A 42 8.21 2.06 -3.25
C ILE A 42 6.78 1.69 -2.85
N LEU A 43 5.93 2.69 -2.69
CA LEU A 43 4.50 2.50 -2.46
C LEU A 43 3.73 2.62 -3.78
N LEU A 44 2.56 2.00 -3.84
CA LEU A 44 1.66 2.15 -4.97
C LEU A 44 1.23 3.62 -5.06
N GLY A 45 1.51 4.27 -6.20
CA GLY A 45 1.37 5.72 -6.40
C GLY A 45 2.71 6.44 -6.59
N ASP A 46 3.84 5.73 -6.43
CA ASP A 46 5.18 6.24 -6.68
C ASP A 46 5.68 5.93 -8.11
N SER A 47 6.73 6.63 -8.54
CA SER A 47 7.54 6.27 -9.71
C SER A 47 8.95 5.80 -9.34
N VAL A 48 9.58 5.05 -10.25
CA VAL A 48 11.01 4.74 -10.21
C VAL A 48 11.68 5.40 -11.40
N TYR A 49 12.77 6.11 -11.14
CA TYR A 49 13.51 6.89 -12.11
C TYR A 49 14.96 6.42 -12.21
N TRP A 50 15.34 5.78 -13.31
CA TRP A 50 16.72 5.39 -13.57
C TRP A 50 17.48 6.50 -14.28
N ILE A 51 18.72 6.75 -13.86
CA ILE A 51 19.62 7.71 -14.51
C ILE A 51 21.00 7.07 -14.75
N ASN A 52 21.48 7.15 -15.99
CA ASN A 52 22.82 6.70 -16.32
C ASN A 52 23.88 7.73 -15.90
N LEU A 53 24.60 7.43 -14.83
CA LEU A 53 25.73 8.21 -14.29
C LEU A 53 27.08 7.49 -14.49
N ASP A 54 27.13 6.46 -15.33
CA ASP A 54 28.37 5.78 -15.68
C ASP A 54 29.18 6.63 -16.65
N SER A 55 30.28 7.21 -16.16
CA SER A 55 31.13 8.12 -16.93
C SER A 55 32.16 7.43 -17.83
N ARG A 56 32.15 6.10 -17.94
CA ARG A 56 33.03 5.38 -18.86
C ARG A 56 32.70 5.72 -20.32
N GLU A 57 33.72 5.95 -21.13
CA GLU A 57 33.55 6.22 -22.55
C GLU A 57 32.88 5.04 -23.28
N ASN A 58 31.94 5.36 -24.16
CA ASN A 58 31.18 4.42 -24.98
C ASN A 58 30.47 3.30 -24.20
N VAL A 59 30.21 3.54 -22.90
CA VAL A 59 29.36 2.66 -22.09
C VAL A 59 27.94 3.20 -22.08
N THR A 60 27.00 2.32 -22.39
CA THR A 60 25.57 2.62 -22.33
C THR A 60 24.84 1.53 -21.57
N HIS A 61 23.65 1.89 -21.08
CA HIS A 61 22.83 1.02 -20.25
C HIS A 61 21.45 0.84 -20.88
N ARG A 62 20.81 -0.30 -20.64
CA ARG A 62 19.41 -0.54 -21.02
C ARG A 62 18.74 -1.31 -19.88
N ILE A 63 17.65 -0.75 -19.37
CA ILE A 63 16.84 -1.34 -18.31
C ILE A 63 15.71 -2.11 -18.95
N VAL A 64 15.62 -3.40 -18.63
CA VAL A 64 14.62 -4.30 -19.21
C VAL A 64 13.96 -5.18 -18.16
N HIS A 65 12.68 -5.48 -18.35
CA HIS A 65 11.92 -6.48 -17.59
C HIS A 65 11.17 -7.34 -18.59
N ASP A 66 11.31 -8.65 -18.48
CA ASP A 66 10.61 -9.65 -19.28
C ASP A 66 9.50 -10.24 -18.40
N SER A 67 8.26 -9.88 -18.69
CA SER A 67 7.10 -10.20 -17.85
C SER A 67 6.60 -11.63 -18.09
N ASP A 68 6.70 -12.13 -19.33
CA ASP A 68 6.19 -13.44 -19.72
C ASP A 68 7.28 -14.51 -19.91
N GLY A 69 8.55 -14.12 -19.84
CA GLY A 69 9.71 -15.00 -19.84
C GLY A 69 10.08 -15.52 -21.22
N ASP A 70 9.63 -14.87 -22.30
CA ASP A 70 9.91 -15.31 -23.67
C ASP A 70 11.29 -14.88 -24.19
N GLY A 71 12.03 -14.07 -23.41
CA GLY A 71 13.34 -13.55 -23.73
C GLY A 71 13.33 -12.34 -24.67
N LEU A 72 12.16 -11.83 -25.01
CA LEU A 72 11.94 -10.57 -25.69
C LEU A 72 11.50 -9.52 -24.66
N TYR A 73 11.61 -8.24 -25.03
CA TYR A 73 11.20 -7.11 -24.20
C TYR A 73 10.24 -6.23 -25.01
N ASN A 74 9.18 -6.85 -25.53
CA ASN A 74 8.24 -6.23 -26.48
C ASN A 74 6.76 -6.53 -26.20
N GLY A 75 6.48 -7.27 -25.11
CA GLY A 75 5.15 -7.48 -24.56
C GLY A 75 4.58 -6.21 -23.95
N SER A 76 3.27 -6.22 -23.70
CA SER A 76 2.56 -5.05 -23.13
C SER A 76 2.97 -4.74 -21.69
N ASN A 77 3.48 -5.75 -20.98
CA ASN A 77 3.89 -5.66 -19.59
C ASN A 77 5.42 -5.65 -19.43
N ASP A 78 6.16 -5.77 -20.53
CA ASP A 78 7.61 -5.71 -20.52
C ASP A 78 8.08 -4.27 -20.35
N TRP A 79 9.27 -4.13 -19.79
CA TRP A 79 9.93 -2.84 -19.72
C TRP A 79 11.09 -2.82 -20.68
N ASP A 80 11.23 -1.72 -21.42
CA ASP A 80 12.41 -1.46 -22.22
C ASP A 80 12.69 0.05 -22.24
N SER A 81 13.79 0.45 -21.59
CA SER A 81 14.20 1.85 -21.58
C SER A 81 14.74 2.34 -22.94
N GLY A 82 15.06 1.42 -23.85
CA GLY A 82 16.00 1.69 -24.93
C GLY A 82 17.40 2.00 -24.38
N ILE A 83 18.29 2.49 -25.25
CA ILE A 83 19.66 2.81 -24.88
C ILE A 83 19.73 4.12 -24.08
N LEU A 84 20.23 4.05 -22.86
CA LEU A 84 20.51 5.18 -21.98
C LEU A 84 21.98 5.59 -22.09
N LEU A 85 22.21 6.82 -22.57
CA LEU A 85 23.54 7.42 -22.69
C LEU A 85 24.03 7.97 -21.35
N SER A 86 25.36 8.04 -21.16
CA SER A 86 25.95 8.65 -19.96
C SER A 86 25.52 10.10 -19.80
N TRP A 87 25.08 10.47 -18.60
CA TRP A 87 24.89 11.86 -18.23
C TRP A 87 26.20 12.64 -18.31
N THR A 88 26.12 13.91 -18.73
CA THR A 88 27.25 14.84 -18.75
C THR A 88 26.81 16.21 -18.19
N PRO A 89 27.71 16.96 -17.54
CA PRO A 89 27.40 18.30 -17.02
C PRO A 89 26.95 19.31 -18.07
N ASN A 90 27.38 19.12 -19.32
CA ASN A 90 27.03 20.00 -20.44
C ASN A 90 25.66 19.67 -21.05
N GLY A 91 24.96 18.68 -20.51
CA GLY A 91 23.68 18.19 -21.02
C GLY A 91 23.89 17.12 -22.10
N THR A 92 23.74 15.86 -21.70
CA THR A 92 23.61 14.77 -22.69
C THR A 92 22.22 14.84 -23.30
N CYS A 93 22.11 14.52 -24.60
CA CYS A 93 20.86 14.59 -25.36
C CYS A 93 20.31 16.00 -25.57
N ILE A 94 21.20 16.99 -25.59
CA ILE A 94 20.88 18.37 -25.95
C ILE A 94 21.70 18.73 -27.20
N ASP A 95 21.05 19.35 -28.18
CA ASP A 95 21.71 19.84 -29.39
C ASP A 95 22.46 21.16 -29.15
N GLU A 96 23.16 21.65 -30.19
CA GLU A 96 23.90 22.92 -30.13
C GLU A 96 23.02 24.16 -29.87
N ASN A 97 21.70 24.02 -30.03
CA ASN A 97 20.72 25.08 -29.79
C ASN A 97 20.03 24.96 -28.43
N GLY A 98 20.35 23.94 -27.63
CA GLY A 98 19.73 23.72 -26.33
C GLY A 98 18.44 22.88 -26.36
N ASN A 99 18.05 22.31 -27.50
CA ASN A 99 16.86 21.46 -27.60
C ASN A 99 17.18 19.99 -27.34
N LYS A 100 16.18 19.24 -26.85
CA LYS A 100 16.32 17.79 -26.64
C LYS A 100 16.49 17.06 -27.98
N THR A 101 17.56 16.28 -28.10
CA THR A 101 17.81 15.42 -29.27
C THR A 101 16.80 14.27 -29.30
N LEU A 102 16.14 14.07 -30.45
CA LEU A 102 15.18 12.99 -30.62
C LEU A 102 15.85 11.61 -30.56
N GLY A 103 15.23 10.67 -29.85
CA GLY A 103 15.77 9.30 -29.70
C GLY A 103 16.96 9.19 -28.74
N CYS A 104 17.33 10.29 -28.08
CA CYS A 104 18.38 10.31 -27.08
C CYS A 104 17.76 10.37 -25.68
N ALA A 105 18.13 9.41 -24.84
CA ALA A 105 17.70 9.35 -23.45
C ALA A 105 18.90 9.11 -22.53
N VAL A 106 18.86 9.73 -21.35
CA VAL A 106 19.80 9.49 -20.25
C VAL A 106 19.09 8.75 -19.12
N THR A 107 17.76 8.87 -19.10
CA THR A 107 16.91 8.46 -17.99
C THR A 107 15.69 7.69 -18.48
N PHE A 108 15.13 6.89 -17.58
CA PHE A 108 13.95 6.08 -17.80
C PHE A 108 13.06 6.15 -16.56
N GLU A 109 11.76 6.30 -16.74
CA GLU A 109 10.80 6.43 -15.65
C GLU A 109 9.65 5.45 -15.83
N LEU A 110 9.26 4.79 -14.75
CA LEU A 110 8.05 3.98 -14.67
C LEU A 110 7.20 4.43 -13.49
N TYR A 111 5.90 4.58 -13.73
CA TYR A 111 4.93 4.98 -12.74
C TYR A 111 4.03 3.79 -12.38
N PHE A 112 3.88 3.51 -11.09
CA PHE A 112 3.12 2.37 -10.58
C PHE A 112 1.87 2.89 -9.87
N ASN A 113 0.71 2.77 -10.50
CA ASN A 113 -0.51 3.48 -10.07
C ASN A 113 -1.78 2.62 -10.10
N GLU A 114 -1.70 1.43 -10.68
CA GLU A 114 -2.80 0.48 -10.69
C GLU A 114 -2.63 -0.53 -9.57
N THR A 115 -3.71 -1.01 -8.96
CA THR A 115 -3.60 -2.03 -7.90
C THR A 115 -2.96 -3.33 -8.38
N SER A 116 -2.97 -3.59 -9.70
CA SER A 116 -2.24 -4.69 -10.36
C SER A 116 -0.72 -4.49 -10.36
N ASP A 117 -0.24 -3.27 -10.10
CA ASP A 117 1.18 -2.93 -10.03
C ASP A 117 1.82 -3.33 -8.71
N ILE A 118 1.04 -3.82 -7.74
CA ILE A 118 1.55 -4.32 -6.47
C ILE A 118 2.27 -5.65 -6.71
N GLY A 119 3.56 -5.68 -6.42
CA GLY A 119 4.37 -6.86 -6.62
C GLY A 119 5.87 -6.60 -6.53
N THR A 120 6.63 -7.65 -6.79
CA THR A 120 8.08 -7.56 -6.96
C THR A 120 8.42 -7.89 -8.40
N TYR A 121 9.10 -6.96 -9.05
CA TYR A 121 9.53 -7.04 -10.44
C TYR A 121 11.04 -7.19 -10.48
N GLU A 122 11.51 -8.24 -11.15
CA GLU A 122 12.93 -8.42 -11.44
C GLU A 122 13.26 -7.74 -12.77
N TYR A 123 14.24 -6.85 -12.79
CA TYR A 123 14.70 -6.19 -14.00
C TYR A 123 16.19 -6.39 -14.19
N VAL A 124 16.64 -6.32 -15.44
CA VAL A 124 18.03 -6.46 -15.83
C VAL A 124 18.55 -5.14 -16.36
N ASN A 125 19.70 -4.72 -15.87
CA ASN A 125 20.52 -3.68 -16.46
C ASN A 125 21.52 -4.33 -17.42
N LEU A 126 21.31 -4.14 -18.72
CA LEU A 126 22.22 -4.55 -19.78
C LEU A 126 23.26 -3.46 -20.03
N VAL A 127 24.53 -3.80 -19.88
CA VAL A 127 25.65 -2.88 -20.05
C VAL A 127 26.32 -3.15 -21.39
N TYR A 128 26.39 -2.13 -22.23
CA TYR A 128 27.01 -2.20 -23.54
C TYR A 128 28.30 -1.39 -23.55
N LEU A 129 29.34 -1.92 -24.20
CA LEU A 129 30.56 -1.20 -24.54
C LEU A 129 30.71 -1.22 -26.06
N ASN A 130 30.73 -0.05 -26.70
CA ASN A 130 30.74 0.06 -28.16
C ASN A 130 29.65 -0.83 -28.80
N GLU A 131 28.40 -0.72 -28.30
CA GLU A 131 27.24 -1.49 -28.76
C GLU A 131 27.30 -3.01 -28.54
N THR A 132 28.37 -3.51 -27.93
CA THR A 132 28.51 -4.93 -27.59
C THR A 132 28.09 -5.14 -26.14
N LEU A 133 27.17 -6.08 -25.89
CA LEU A 133 26.79 -6.46 -24.54
C LEU A 133 27.99 -7.05 -23.80
N ILE A 134 28.39 -6.43 -22.68
CA ILE A 134 29.52 -6.88 -21.86
C ILE A 134 29.10 -7.42 -20.50
N GLU A 135 27.95 -7.02 -19.99
CA GLU A 135 27.50 -7.39 -18.66
C GLU A 135 25.98 -7.30 -18.55
N ASN A 136 25.38 -8.17 -17.74
CA ASN A 136 24.00 -8.13 -17.32
C ASN A 136 23.93 -8.17 -15.79
N ARG A 137 23.17 -7.25 -15.20
CA ARG A 137 23.03 -7.16 -13.74
C ARG A 137 21.56 -7.16 -13.38
N THR A 138 21.16 -8.07 -12.51
CA THR A 138 19.77 -8.26 -12.10
C THR A 138 19.47 -7.55 -10.79
N PHE A 139 18.33 -6.86 -10.73
CA PHE A 139 17.88 -6.06 -9.60
C PHE A 139 16.37 -6.19 -9.42
N THR A 140 15.84 -5.64 -8.32
CA THR A 140 14.41 -5.72 -8.04
C THR A 140 13.78 -4.37 -7.74
N VAL A 141 12.54 -4.20 -8.18
CA VAL A 141 11.61 -3.16 -7.73
C VAL A 141 10.49 -3.86 -6.97
N THR A 142 10.22 -3.43 -5.73
CA THR A 142 9.09 -3.92 -4.94
C THR A 142 8.13 -2.77 -4.70
N VAL A 143 6.91 -2.94 -5.19
CA VAL A 143 5.78 -2.02 -5.02
C VAL A 143 4.87 -2.57 -3.93
N LYS A 144 4.68 -1.80 -2.86
CA LYS A 144 3.82 -2.19 -1.74
C LYS A 144 2.51 -1.40 -1.77
N ALA A 145 1.43 -2.02 -1.29
CA ALA A 145 0.17 -1.31 -1.11
C ALA A 145 0.35 -0.11 -0.17
N ASP A 146 -0.24 1.02 -0.52
CA ASP A 146 -0.33 2.17 0.38
C ASP A 146 -1.42 1.94 1.42
N ILE A 147 -1.06 1.32 2.54
CA ILE A 147 -1.96 1.02 3.65
C ILE A 147 -1.77 2.02 4.80
N HIS A 148 -2.71 2.94 4.94
CA HIS A 148 -2.80 3.78 6.13
C HIS A 148 -3.62 3.04 7.17
N LEU A 149 -2.96 2.39 8.14
CA LEU A 149 -3.63 2.13 9.40
C LEU A 149 -3.78 3.48 10.09
N GLU A 150 -5.02 3.97 10.18
CA GLU A 150 -5.34 5.01 11.15
C GLU A 150 -4.77 4.54 12.48
N ALA A 151 -3.79 5.29 13.01
CA ALA A 151 -3.33 5.08 14.36
C ALA A 151 -4.59 5.10 15.23
N ILE A 152 -4.95 3.96 15.81
CA ILE A 152 -5.97 3.93 16.85
C ILE A 152 -5.36 4.78 17.96
N ASN A 153 -5.75 6.05 17.96
CA ASN A 153 -5.34 7.03 18.93
C ASN A 153 -5.85 6.57 20.31
N THR A 154 -5.06 5.74 21.00
CA THR A 154 -5.10 5.64 22.46
C THR A 154 -4.51 6.93 23.01
N TYR A 155 -5.15 8.06 22.72
CA TYR A 155 -4.90 9.32 23.39
C TYR A 155 -5.99 9.47 24.45
N CYS A 156 -5.65 9.12 25.69
CA CYS A 156 -6.46 9.50 26.84
C CYS A 156 -6.18 10.99 27.12
N PHE A 157 -7.14 11.87 26.84
CA PHE A 157 -7.09 13.27 27.24
C PHE A 157 -7.86 13.44 28.56
N GLY A 158 -7.14 13.39 29.67
CA GLY A 158 -7.65 13.56 31.04
C GLY A 158 -6.57 13.19 32.06
N ASP A 159 -6.62 13.75 33.27
CA ASP A 159 -5.60 13.60 34.33
C ASP A 159 -5.64 12.22 35.03
N ASP A 160 -6.18 11.19 34.36
CA ASP A 160 -6.36 9.85 34.93
C ASP A 160 -5.92 8.79 33.91
N CYS A 161 -4.64 8.83 33.55
CA CYS A 161 -3.97 7.74 32.86
C CYS A 161 -3.13 7.00 33.92
N ASP A 162 -3.69 5.98 34.54
CA ASP A 162 -2.90 5.08 35.38
C ASP A 162 -1.80 4.43 34.52
N ASP A 163 -0.54 4.75 34.84
CA ASP A 163 0.65 4.15 34.24
C ASP A 163 0.70 2.66 34.57
N LYS A 164 0.16 1.85 33.66
CA LYS A 164 0.47 0.43 33.55
C LYS A 164 1.16 0.22 32.21
N ASN A 165 2.49 0.25 32.25
CA ASN A 165 3.36 -0.32 31.24
C ASN A 165 2.85 -1.72 30.82
N GLU A 166 2.31 -1.80 29.61
CA GLU A 166 2.12 -3.04 28.85
C GLU A 166 2.94 -2.90 27.55
N PRO A 167 3.59 -3.97 27.09
CA PRO A 167 4.72 -3.91 26.16
C PRO A 167 4.32 -3.42 24.77
N VAL A 168 5.24 -2.64 24.17
CA VAL A 168 5.26 -2.27 22.75
C VAL A 168 5.11 -3.53 21.92
N ILE A 169 3.97 -3.68 21.27
CA ILE A 169 3.75 -4.70 20.24
C ILE A 169 4.58 -4.29 19.02
N SER A 170 5.81 -4.79 18.93
CA SER A 170 6.54 -4.90 17.68
C SER A 170 5.97 -6.10 16.93
N ILE A 171 5.13 -5.88 15.91
CA ILE A 171 4.83 -6.94 14.95
C ILE A 171 5.83 -6.82 13.81
N GLU A 172 6.89 -7.61 13.94
CA GLU A 172 7.66 -8.08 12.79
C GLU A 172 6.72 -8.76 11.79
N THR A 173 6.95 -8.47 10.52
CA THR A 173 6.30 -9.11 9.39
C THR A 173 6.60 -10.61 9.40
N SER A 174 5.68 -11.42 9.93
CA SER A 174 5.59 -12.83 9.55
C SER A 174 4.19 -13.39 9.77
N ASN A 175 3.69 -14.00 8.69
CA ASN A 175 2.60 -14.96 8.60
C ASN A 175 1.15 -14.47 8.78
N GLU A 176 0.48 -14.31 7.63
CA GLU A 176 -0.94 -14.62 7.39
C GLU A 176 -1.44 -15.73 8.32
N THR A 177 -2.06 -15.37 9.45
CA THR A 177 -2.80 -16.33 10.27
C THR A 177 -4.06 -15.64 10.80
N GLU A 178 -5.13 -15.82 10.03
CA GLU A 178 -6.54 -15.78 10.42
C GLU A 178 -6.90 -14.90 11.62
N ARG A 179 -7.34 -13.66 11.35
CA ARG A 179 -8.10 -12.87 12.32
C ARG A 179 -9.34 -13.69 12.71
N PRO A 180 -9.50 -14.07 13.99
CA PRO A 180 -10.43 -15.13 14.30
C PRO A 180 -11.84 -14.50 14.39
N TYR A 181 -12.66 -14.72 13.35
CA TYR A 181 -14.02 -14.18 13.18
C TYR A 181 -15.02 -14.57 14.29
N TRP A 182 -14.62 -15.41 15.26
CA TRP A 182 -15.44 -15.81 16.40
C TRP A 182 -15.90 -14.63 17.27
N LEU A 183 -15.12 -13.55 17.39
CA LEU A 183 -15.54 -12.36 18.11
C LEU A 183 -16.77 -11.69 17.46
N LEU A 184 -16.86 -11.74 16.12
CA LEU A 184 -18.01 -11.24 15.37
C LEU A 184 -19.25 -12.13 15.58
N TYR A 185 -19.05 -13.44 15.69
CA TYR A 185 -20.15 -14.37 16.00
C TYR A 185 -20.67 -14.17 17.44
N VAL A 186 -19.78 -13.96 18.42
CA VAL A 186 -20.18 -13.73 19.83
C VAL A 186 -21.01 -12.45 19.99
N SER A 187 -20.65 -11.37 19.28
CA SER A 187 -21.43 -10.13 19.32
C SER A 187 -22.80 -10.27 18.62
N GLY A 188 -22.88 -11.01 17.50
CA GLY A 188 -24.14 -11.24 16.78
C GLY A 188 -25.19 -12.05 17.57
N PHE A 189 -24.75 -13.07 18.32
CA PHE A 189 -25.67 -13.90 19.12
C PHE A 189 -26.25 -13.16 20.33
N SER A 190 -25.45 -12.33 21.00
CA SER A 190 -25.91 -11.58 22.19
C SER A 190 -26.95 -10.51 21.84
N GLY A 191 -26.75 -9.77 20.74
CA GLY A 191 -27.70 -8.76 20.28
C GLY A 191 -29.05 -9.35 19.84
N SER A 192 -29.03 -10.51 19.19
CA SER A 192 -30.24 -11.20 18.73
C SER A 192 -31.11 -11.68 19.90
N LEU A 193 -30.50 -12.15 20.99
CA LEU A 193 -31.24 -12.62 22.17
C LEU A 193 -31.91 -11.47 22.93
N ALA A 194 -31.25 -10.32 23.03
CA ALA A 194 -31.81 -9.13 23.64
C ALA A 194 -33.02 -8.59 22.85
N LEU A 195 -32.94 -8.59 21.52
CA LEU A 195 -34.05 -8.19 20.66
C LEU A 195 -35.27 -9.10 20.83
N LEU A 196 -35.06 -10.43 20.90
CA LEU A 196 -36.14 -11.39 21.14
C LEU A 196 -36.80 -11.19 22.52
N LEU A 197 -36.02 -10.90 23.56
CA LEU A 197 -36.54 -10.58 24.89
C LEU A 197 -37.37 -9.29 24.89
N ALA A 198 -36.90 -8.25 24.20
CA ALA A 198 -37.64 -6.99 24.06
C ALA A 198 -38.97 -7.20 23.33
N ILE A 199 -38.97 -7.95 22.23
CA ILE A 199 -40.19 -8.33 21.50
C ILE A 199 -41.15 -9.10 22.42
N LYS A 200 -40.64 -10.08 23.19
CA LYS A 200 -41.47 -10.84 24.13
C LYS A 200 -42.12 -9.92 25.19
N LEU A 201 -41.40 -8.96 25.74
CA LEU A 201 -41.94 -8.04 26.75
C LEU A 201 -43.00 -7.08 26.17
N ILE A 202 -42.83 -6.65 24.92
CA ILE A 202 -43.77 -5.74 24.24
C ILE A 202 -45.06 -6.47 23.85
N PHE A 203 -44.96 -7.69 23.31
CA PHE A 203 -46.12 -8.42 22.79
C PHE A 203 -46.76 -9.38 23.81
N PHE A 204 -46.05 -9.77 24.87
CA PHE A 204 -46.52 -10.71 25.90
C PHE A 204 -46.09 -10.28 27.32
N PRO A 205 -46.67 -9.20 27.88
CA PRO A 205 -46.33 -8.75 29.23
C PRO A 205 -46.74 -9.80 30.27
N PRO A 206 -45.88 -10.11 31.27
CA PRO A 206 -46.21 -11.08 32.31
C PRO A 206 -47.35 -10.54 33.19
N LYS A 207 -48.32 -11.41 33.52
CA LYS A 207 -49.33 -11.09 34.54
C LYS A 207 -48.65 -11.18 35.91
N ALA A 208 -48.50 -10.05 36.60
CA ALA A 208 -48.13 -10.03 38.01
C ALA A 208 -49.30 -10.57 38.85
N SER A 209 -49.12 -11.68 39.57
CA SER A 209 -50.03 -12.10 40.63
C SER A 209 -49.58 -11.45 41.95
N LEU A 210 -50.40 -10.56 42.48
CA LEU A 210 -50.23 -10.02 43.83
C LEU A 210 -50.50 -11.15 44.84
N ILE A 211 -49.55 -11.42 45.73
CA ILE A 211 -49.76 -12.28 46.90
C ILE A 211 -50.45 -11.42 47.95
N GLU A 212 -51.72 -11.72 48.23
CA GLU A 212 -52.49 -11.13 49.33
C GLU A 212 -52.21 -11.96 50.59
N THR A 213 -51.39 -11.42 51.49
CA THR A 213 -51.15 -12.02 52.81
C THR A 213 -52.23 -11.54 53.76
N SER A 214 -53.18 -12.41 54.11
CA SER A 214 -54.10 -12.19 55.22
C SER A 214 -53.33 -12.39 56.53
N TYR A 215 -53.36 -11.38 57.41
CA TYR A 215 -52.93 -11.49 58.80
C TYR A 215 -54.15 -11.17 59.65
N GLN A 216 -54.56 -12.14 60.47
CA GLN A 216 -55.75 -12.08 61.31
C GLN A 216 -55.33 -11.81 62.76
N ASP A 217 -56.13 -10.99 63.43
CA ASP A 217 -55.91 -10.38 64.75
C ASP A 217 -55.83 -11.36 65.92
N ASP A 218 -54.99 -11.02 66.91
CA ASP A 218 -55.10 -11.29 68.36
C ASP A 218 -54.55 -9.99 69.01
N GLU A 219 -55.17 -9.26 69.94
CA GLU A 219 -56.15 -9.48 71.02
C GLU A 219 -56.91 -8.15 71.30
#